data_AF-A0A2K6EHG9-F1
#
_entry.id   AF-A0A2K6EHG9-F1
#
_cell.length_a   1.000
_cell.length_b   1.000
_cell.length_c   1.000
_cell.angle_alpha   90.00
_cell.angle_beta   90.00
_cell.angle_gamma   90.00
#
_symmetry.space_group_name_H-M   'P 1'
#
loop_
_entity.id
_entity.type
_entity.pdbx_description
1 polymer ?
#
loop_
_entity_poly.entity_id
_entity_poly.type
_entity_poly.pdbx_seq_one_letter_code
_entity_poly.pdbx_strand_id
1 'polypeptide(L)'
;MEPLRVLELYSGVGGMHHALRESGIPAQVVAAIDVNTVANEVYKYNFPQTQLLAKTIEVLMEFPKIESEHPQKYVIDAENKIEEKIEPNICFDGSTQCSGKDAILFKLETAEEIERKNQQDGDLSVQMLKDFLEDDIDMNQYFLPPKSLLRYALLLDIVKPTCRRSVCFTKIENIYKSLTNLSQEEKITKLLMLKLRYFTPKEIANLLGFPPEFGMWDTCRPQPSFIKVSRIH
;
A
#
# COMPACT_ATOMS: atom_id res chain seq x y z
N MET A 1 29.76 17.95 13.33
CA MET A 1 29.35 17.97 11.91
C MET A 1 27.91 18.44 11.90
N GLU A 2 27.55 19.42 11.06
CA GLU A 2 26.16 19.89 10.94
C GLU A 2 25.26 18.76 10.42
N PRO A 3 24.00 18.66 10.89
CA PRO A 3 23.08 17.62 10.44
C PRO A 3 22.69 17.82 8.98
N LEU A 4 22.57 16.72 8.23
CA LEU A 4 22.04 16.74 6.87
C LEU A 4 20.60 17.24 6.88
N ARG A 5 20.30 18.21 6.02
CA ARG A 5 18.93 18.68 5.82
C ARG A 5 18.23 17.78 4.81
N VAL A 6 17.17 17.11 5.24
CA VAL A 6 16.47 16.09 4.44
C VAL A 6 15.07 16.58 4.09
N LEU A 7 14.71 16.45 2.81
CA LEU A 7 13.36 16.61 2.30
C LEU A 7 12.78 15.23 1.99
N GLU A 8 11.66 14.87 2.61
CA GLU A 8 10.98 13.60 2.35
C GLU A 8 9.90 13.78 1.28
N LEU A 9 10.13 13.18 0.11
CA LEU A 9 9.15 13.13 -0.98
C LEU A 9 8.39 11.80 -0.91
N TYR A 10 7.08 11.83 -1.14
CA TYR A 10 6.21 10.66 -0.94
C TYR A 10 6.31 10.13 0.48
N SER A 11 6.22 11.06 1.45
CA SER A 11 6.51 10.78 2.86
C SER A 11 5.63 9.68 3.47
N GLY A 12 4.46 9.43 2.88
CA GLY A 12 3.53 8.41 3.35
C GLY A 12 3.21 8.60 4.83
N VAL A 13 3.21 7.50 5.57
CA VAL A 13 3.01 7.53 7.04
C VAL A 13 4.30 7.80 7.82
N GLY A 14 5.44 7.99 7.13
CA GLY A 14 6.73 8.31 7.75
C GLY A 14 7.65 7.12 8.03
N GLY A 15 7.59 6.07 7.21
CA GLY A 15 8.52 4.94 7.30
C GLY A 15 9.98 5.34 7.06
N MET A 16 10.22 6.21 6.07
CA MET A 16 11.56 6.73 5.77
C MET A 16 12.09 7.63 6.89
N HIS A 17 11.22 8.41 7.54
CA HIS A 17 11.58 9.23 8.68
C HIS A 17 12.11 8.39 9.83
N HIS A 18 11.42 7.29 10.15
CA HIS A 18 11.90 6.33 11.13
C HIS A 18 13.21 5.69 10.72
N ALA A 19 13.32 5.19 9.48
CA ALA A 19 14.55 4.59 8.98
C ALA A 19 15.75 5.55 9.06
N LEU A 20 15.54 6.84 8.77
CA LEU A 20 16.58 7.87 8.91
C LEU A 20 17.00 8.05 10.36
N ARG A 21 16.06 8.09 11.31
CA ARG A 21 16.37 8.17 12.75
C ARG A 21 17.15 6.95 13.23
N GLU A 22 16.70 5.75 12.86
CA GLU A 22 17.33 4.48 13.24
C GLU A 22 18.72 4.31 12.62
N SER A 23 18.99 4.94 11.48
CA SER A 23 20.32 4.89 10.85
C SER A 23 21.44 5.53 11.68
N GLY A 24 21.09 6.37 12.67
CA GLY A 24 22.05 7.13 13.47
C GLY A 24 22.78 8.23 12.69
N ILE A 25 22.43 8.45 11.42
CA ILE A 25 22.99 9.53 10.61
C ILE A 25 22.52 10.87 11.19
N PRO A 26 23.42 11.82 11.50
CA PRO A 26 23.04 13.16 11.93
C PRO A 26 22.28 13.87 10.80
N ALA A 27 20.95 13.86 10.89
CA ALA A 27 20.07 14.43 9.89
C ALA A 27 18.83 15.07 10.52
N GLN A 28 18.32 16.11 9.88
CA GLN A 28 17.10 16.80 10.23
C GLN A 28 16.16 16.79 9.01
N VAL A 29 15.00 16.16 9.16
CA VAL A 29 13.94 16.30 8.16
C VAL A 29 13.34 17.70 8.28
N VAL A 30 13.54 18.51 7.25
CA VAL A 30 13.08 19.90 7.21
C VAL A 30 11.65 20.02 6.72
N ALA A 31 11.24 19.13 5.82
CA ALA A 31 9.88 19.03 5.37
C ALA A 31 9.58 17.63 4.83
N ALA A 32 8.31 17.27 4.85
CA ALA A 32 7.76 16.04 4.29
C ALA A 32 6.61 16.40 3.34
N ILE A 33 6.51 15.69 2.22
CA ILE A 33 5.57 15.98 1.14
C ILE A 33 4.83 14.69 0.78
N ASP A 34 3.50 14.73 0.84
CA ASP A 34 2.63 13.70 0.29
C ASP A 34 1.28 14.29 -0.10
N VAL A 35 0.64 13.74 -1.13
CA VAL A 35 -0.70 14.16 -1.56
C VAL A 35 -1.80 13.48 -0.76
N ASN A 36 -1.50 12.33 -0.14
CA ASN A 36 -2.46 11.54 0.61
C ASN A 36 -2.71 12.18 1.98
N THR A 37 -3.86 12.83 2.12
CA THR A 37 -4.28 13.49 3.37
C THR A 37 -4.38 12.51 4.54
N VAL A 38 -4.80 11.27 4.31
CA VAL A 38 -4.85 10.24 5.35
C VAL A 38 -3.44 9.84 5.78
N ALA A 39 -2.48 9.71 4.86
CA ALA A 39 -1.10 9.43 5.25
C ALA A 39 -0.48 10.61 6.01
N ASN A 40 -0.77 11.84 5.56
CA ASN A 40 -0.30 13.08 6.14
C ASN A 40 -0.73 13.27 7.60
N GLU A 41 -1.99 12.99 7.91
CA GLU A 41 -2.42 13.04 9.30
C GLU A 41 -1.55 12.08 10.16
N VAL A 42 -1.20 10.86 9.68
CA VAL A 42 -0.50 9.83 10.49
C VAL A 42 0.91 10.30 10.71
N TYR A 43 1.51 10.80 9.62
CA TYR A 43 2.80 11.42 9.65
C TYR A 43 2.83 12.56 10.68
N LYS A 44 1.85 13.47 10.66
CA LYS A 44 1.81 14.63 11.57
C LYS A 44 1.64 14.23 13.04
N TYR A 45 0.86 13.18 13.31
CA TYR A 45 0.71 12.62 14.64
C TYR A 45 2.06 12.13 15.21
N ASN A 46 2.83 11.38 14.42
CA ASN A 46 4.11 10.81 14.85
C ASN A 46 5.27 11.82 14.80
N PHE A 47 5.20 12.82 13.93
CA PHE A 47 6.24 13.83 13.70
C PHE A 47 5.68 15.26 13.78
N PRO A 48 5.15 15.69 14.94
CA PRO A 48 4.43 16.96 15.06
C PRO A 48 5.29 18.18 14.76
N GLN A 49 6.61 18.07 14.94
CA GLN A 49 7.57 19.15 14.69
C GLN A 49 7.98 19.28 13.22
N THR A 50 7.71 18.28 12.39
CA THR A 50 8.07 18.33 10.96
C THR A 50 7.04 19.14 10.18
N GLN A 51 7.53 19.98 9.27
CA GLN A 51 6.68 20.69 8.31
C GLN A 51 6.14 19.70 7.29
N LEU A 52 4.82 19.59 7.20
CA LEU A 52 4.15 18.69 6.27
C LEU A 52 3.45 19.48 5.17
N LEU A 53 3.70 19.10 3.92
CA LEU A 53 3.15 19.75 2.74
C LEU A 53 2.22 18.78 2.02
N ALA A 54 0.92 19.02 2.11
CA ALA A 54 -0.11 18.27 1.40
C ALA A 54 -0.18 18.71 -0.08
N LYS A 55 0.87 18.42 -0.84
CA LYS A 55 1.04 18.88 -2.24
C LYS A 55 1.66 17.78 -3.10
N THR A 56 1.52 17.90 -4.42
CA THR A 56 2.32 17.12 -5.38
C THR A 56 3.77 17.60 -5.33
N ILE A 57 4.69 16.76 -5.82
CA ILE A 57 6.11 17.12 -5.92
C ILE A 57 6.37 18.30 -6.86
N GLU A 58 5.38 18.71 -7.67
CA GLU A 58 5.46 19.88 -8.55
C GLU A 58 5.67 21.19 -7.77
N VAL A 59 5.38 21.20 -6.46
CA VAL A 59 5.79 22.29 -5.56
C VAL A 59 7.30 22.55 -5.60
N LEU A 60 8.12 21.54 -5.96
CA LEU A 60 9.56 21.69 -6.19
C LEU A 60 9.89 22.74 -7.27
N MET A 61 8.99 22.95 -8.24
CA MET A 61 9.14 23.97 -9.29
C MET A 61 8.86 25.39 -8.78
N GLU A 62 8.21 25.53 -7.62
CA GLU A 62 7.87 26.81 -6.98
C GLU A 62 8.84 27.17 -5.83
N PHE A 63 9.84 26.33 -5.52
CA PHE A 63 10.81 26.71 -4.48
C PHE A 63 11.52 27.99 -4.94
N PRO A 64 11.62 29.00 -4.06
CA PRO A 64 12.46 30.15 -4.34
C PRO A 64 13.84 29.60 -4.71
N LYS A 65 14.35 29.98 -5.88
CA LYS A 65 15.78 29.85 -6.16
C LYS A 65 16.46 30.57 -5.02
N ILE A 66 17.01 29.83 -4.07
CA ILE A 66 17.93 30.40 -3.10
C ILE A 66 19.04 30.93 -3.99
N GLU A 67 19.16 32.25 -4.06
CA GLU A 67 20.27 32.90 -4.74
C GLU A 67 21.54 32.36 -4.09
N SER A 68 22.18 31.42 -4.77
CA SER A 68 23.57 31.11 -4.49
C SER A 68 24.32 32.38 -4.84
N GLU A 69 24.72 33.15 -3.82
CA GLU A 69 25.83 34.07 -3.99
C GLU A 69 26.99 33.22 -4.54
N HIS A 70 27.29 33.39 -5.82
CA HIS A 70 28.53 33.11 -6.59
C HIS A 70 28.15 32.89 -8.06
N PRO A 71 28.12 33.95 -8.90
CA PRO A 71 27.70 33.83 -10.29
C PRO A 71 28.86 33.35 -11.16
N GLN A 72 28.84 32.07 -11.56
CA GLN A 72 29.63 31.61 -12.70
C GLN A 72 28.76 31.58 -13.95
N LYS A 73 28.94 32.64 -14.76
CA LYS A 73 28.42 32.79 -16.11
C LYS A 73 28.88 31.64 -17.00
N TYR A 74 27.93 30.89 -17.56
CA TYR A 74 28.10 30.31 -18.89
C TYR A 74 26.94 30.77 -19.76
N VAL A 75 27.29 31.63 -20.71
CA VAL A 75 26.46 32.01 -21.85
C VAL A 75 26.59 30.90 -22.88
N ILE A 76 25.46 30.34 -23.33
CA ILE A 76 25.37 29.81 -24.69
C ILE A 76 23.96 30.14 -25.20
N ASP A 77 23.92 31.11 -26.12
CA ASP A 77 22.79 31.36 -27.01
C ASP A 77 22.64 30.19 -27.99
N ALA A 78 21.41 29.73 -28.19
CA ALA A 78 20.94 29.17 -29.45
C ALA A 78 19.42 29.14 -29.44
N GLU A 79 18.81 30.17 -30.03
CA GLU A 79 17.45 30.08 -30.55
C GLU A 79 17.41 29.01 -31.65
N ASN A 80 16.44 28.09 -31.58
CA ASN A 80 15.88 27.46 -32.76
C ASN A 80 14.43 27.07 -32.48
N LYS A 81 13.52 27.83 -33.10
CA LYS A 81 12.13 27.42 -33.34
C LYS A 81 12.13 26.26 -34.32
N ILE A 82 11.51 25.15 -33.94
CA ILE A 82 10.98 24.16 -34.88
C ILE A 82 9.58 23.79 -34.38
N GLU A 83 8.58 24.32 -35.07
CA GLU A 83 7.25 23.72 -35.11
C GLU A 83 7.29 22.64 -36.20
N GLU A 84 7.02 21.38 -35.85
CA GLU A 84 6.22 20.50 -36.71
C GLU A 84 5.69 19.27 -35.97
N LYS A 85 4.47 18.90 -36.38
CA LYS A 85 3.58 17.84 -35.90
C LYS A 85 4.09 16.44 -36.21
N ILE A 86 3.92 15.48 -35.29
CA ILE A 86 3.69 14.06 -35.61
C ILE A 86 2.62 13.47 -34.66
N GLU A 87 1.75 12.67 -35.27
CA GLU A 87 0.41 12.19 -34.88
C GLU A 87 0.30 11.24 -33.67
N PRO A 88 -0.92 11.10 -33.11
CA PRO A 88 -1.27 10.04 -32.17
C PRO A 88 -1.54 8.72 -32.90
N ASN A 89 -0.83 7.68 -32.53
CA ASN A 89 -0.99 6.32 -33.04
C ASN A 89 -0.78 5.40 -31.82
N ILE A 90 -1.62 4.43 -31.46
CA ILE A 90 -2.59 3.66 -32.23
C ILE A 90 -3.77 3.27 -31.33
N CYS A 91 -4.95 3.42 -31.91
CA CYS A 91 -6.25 2.94 -31.47
C CYS A 91 -6.30 1.40 -31.53
N PHE A 92 -6.74 0.72 -30.46
CA PHE A 92 -7.26 -0.64 -30.61
C PHE A 92 -8.77 -0.55 -30.83
N ASP A 93 -9.17 -0.84 -32.07
CA ASP A 93 -10.55 -1.03 -32.48
C ASP A 93 -11.14 -2.26 -31.78
N GLY A 94 -12.43 -2.18 -31.50
CA GLY A 94 -13.17 -3.17 -30.73
C GLY A 94 -14.59 -2.71 -30.48
N SER A 95 -15.28 -2.27 -31.52
CA SER A 95 -16.74 -2.23 -31.53
C SER A 95 -17.30 -3.63 -31.23
N THR A 96 -17.73 -3.85 -29.99
CA THR A 96 -18.75 -4.85 -29.68
C THR A 96 -19.55 -4.33 -28.50
N GLN A 97 -20.82 -4.01 -28.76
CA GLN A 97 -21.80 -3.64 -27.74
C GLN A 97 -21.81 -4.69 -26.62
N CYS A 98 -21.29 -4.35 -25.45
CA CYS A 98 -21.43 -5.22 -24.28
C CYS A 98 -22.82 -5.04 -23.69
N SER A 99 -23.71 -5.94 -24.13
CA SER A 99 -24.90 -6.35 -23.39
C SER A 99 -24.54 -6.56 -21.92
N GLY A 100 -25.27 -5.88 -21.03
CA GLY A 100 -25.02 -5.89 -19.59
C GLY A 100 -25.06 -7.27 -18.97
N LYS A 101 -23.89 -7.81 -18.66
CA LYS A 101 -23.63 -8.74 -17.56
C LYS A 101 -22.26 -8.35 -17.01
N ASP A 102 -22.22 -7.91 -15.75
CA ASP A 102 -20.98 -7.57 -15.05
C ASP A 102 -19.97 -8.73 -15.17
N ALA A 103 -19.00 -8.59 -16.08
CA ALA A 103 -17.95 -9.57 -16.25
C ALA A 103 -17.01 -9.44 -15.04
N ILE A 104 -17.22 -10.29 -14.04
CA ILE A 104 -16.30 -10.42 -12.92
C ILE A 104 -14.96 -10.91 -13.50
N LEU A 105 -13.94 -10.04 -13.51
CA LEU A 105 -12.61 -10.39 -13.97
C LEU A 105 -11.97 -11.38 -12.99
N PHE A 106 -11.76 -12.62 -13.43
CA PHE A 106 -11.09 -13.65 -12.63
C PHE A 106 -9.60 -13.67 -13.00
N LYS A 107 -8.71 -13.34 -12.06
CA LYS A 107 -7.30 -13.74 -12.15
C LYS A 107 -7.14 -15.12 -11.51
N LEU A 108 -6.84 -16.13 -12.32
CA LEU A 108 -6.56 -17.50 -11.88
C LEU A 108 -5.13 -17.55 -11.33
N GLU A 109 -4.93 -18.17 -10.16
CA GLU A 109 -3.59 -18.35 -9.59
C GLU A 109 -2.88 -19.48 -10.32
N THR A 110 -1.64 -19.26 -10.77
CA THR A 110 -0.90 -20.30 -11.49
C THR A 110 -0.28 -21.30 -10.52
N ALA A 111 0.02 -22.52 -10.99
CA ALA A 111 0.74 -23.51 -10.20
C ALA A 111 2.08 -22.96 -9.68
N GLU A 112 2.75 -22.14 -10.49
CA GLU A 112 3.99 -21.45 -10.14
C GLU A 112 3.78 -20.46 -8.98
N GLU A 113 2.69 -19.70 -8.97
CA GLU A 113 2.36 -18.78 -7.87
C GLU A 113 2.10 -19.54 -6.55
N ILE A 114 1.44 -20.71 -6.63
CA ILE A 114 1.19 -21.58 -5.47
C ILE A 114 2.50 -22.14 -4.91
N GLU A 115 3.36 -22.68 -5.78
CA GLU A 115 4.66 -23.21 -5.38
C GLU A 115 5.54 -22.12 -4.74
N ARG A 116 5.59 -20.93 -5.36
CA ARG A 116 6.31 -19.78 -4.83
C ARG A 116 5.83 -19.40 -3.43
N LYS A 117 4.52 -19.39 -3.19
CA LYS A 117 3.93 -19.10 -1.86
C LYS A 117 4.30 -20.16 -0.83
N ASN A 118 4.25 -21.44 -1.21
CA ASN A 118 4.64 -22.54 -0.32
C ASN A 118 6.12 -22.46 0.04
N GLN A 119 6.99 -22.10 -0.92
CA GLN A 119 8.40 -21.92 -0.67
C GLN A 119 8.65 -20.74 0.29
N GLN A 120 7.94 -19.62 0.11
CA GLN A 120 8.01 -18.48 1.02
C GLN A 120 7.55 -18.82 2.44
N ASP A 121 6.44 -19.56 2.58
CA ASP A 121 5.94 -20.00 3.88
C ASP A 121 6.87 -21.05 4.55
N GLY A 122 7.72 -21.72 3.78
CA GLY A 122 8.72 -22.67 4.25
C GLY A 122 10.02 -22.04 4.76
N ASP A 123 10.25 -20.75 4.54
CA ASP A 123 11.47 -20.06 4.98
C ASP A 123 11.45 -19.80 6.50
N LEU A 124 12.16 -20.63 7.26
CA LEU A 124 12.20 -20.55 8.72
C LEU A 124 12.94 -19.32 9.26
N SER A 125 13.70 -18.59 8.42
CA SER A 125 14.39 -17.36 8.82
C SER A 125 13.44 -16.17 9.00
N VAL A 126 12.24 -16.25 8.41
CA VAL A 126 11.22 -15.20 8.48
C VAL A 126 10.23 -15.52 9.60
N GLN A 127 9.88 -14.53 10.42
CA GLN A 127 8.90 -14.70 11.49
C GLN A 127 7.50 -15.03 10.95
N MET A 128 6.67 -15.66 11.78
CA MET A 128 5.28 -15.94 11.40
C MET A 128 4.42 -14.70 11.59
N LEU A 129 3.34 -14.57 10.81
CA LEU A 129 2.42 -13.43 10.93
C LEU A 129 1.83 -13.30 12.33
N LYS A 130 1.59 -14.41 13.02
CA LYS A 130 1.09 -14.43 14.41
C LYS A 130 1.95 -13.60 15.36
N ASP A 131 3.25 -13.48 15.08
CA ASP A 131 4.21 -12.77 15.94
C ASP A 131 4.01 -11.23 15.83
N PHE A 132 3.19 -10.78 14.88
CA PHE A 132 2.83 -9.37 14.65
C PHE A 132 1.36 -9.04 14.97
N LEU A 133 0.56 -10.04 15.33
CA LEU A 133 -0.87 -9.89 15.63
C LEU A 133 -1.10 -9.39 17.06
N GLU A 134 -2.24 -8.74 17.30
CA GLU A 134 -2.64 -8.30 18.65
C GLU A 134 -3.52 -9.36 19.33
N ASP A 135 -3.25 -9.65 20.61
CA ASP A 135 -3.94 -10.69 21.38
C ASP A 135 -5.30 -10.22 21.98
N ASP A 136 -5.46 -8.91 22.26
CA ASP A 136 -6.58 -8.36 23.04
C ASP A 136 -7.47 -7.37 22.25
N ILE A 137 -7.76 -7.67 20.98
CA ILE A 137 -8.60 -6.83 20.13
C ILE A 137 -10.02 -7.38 19.96
N ASP A 138 -11.01 -6.49 19.88
CA ASP A 138 -12.36 -6.85 19.46
C ASP A 138 -12.39 -7.13 17.94
N MET A 139 -12.15 -8.39 17.62
CA MET A 139 -12.06 -8.91 16.25
C MET A 139 -13.30 -8.58 15.40
N ASN A 140 -14.47 -8.41 16.01
CA ASN A 140 -15.72 -8.15 15.29
C ASN A 140 -15.67 -6.85 14.48
N GLN A 141 -14.89 -5.87 14.94
CA GLN A 141 -14.75 -4.57 14.26
C GLN A 141 -14.01 -4.67 12.94
N TYR A 142 -13.19 -5.71 12.77
CA TYR A 142 -12.32 -5.90 11.61
C TYR A 142 -12.85 -6.98 10.66
N PHE A 143 -13.97 -7.63 10.96
CA PHE A 143 -14.56 -8.63 10.08
C PHE A 143 -14.97 -8.05 8.73
N LEU A 144 -14.69 -8.80 7.67
CA LEU A 144 -15.11 -8.41 6.34
C LEU A 144 -16.63 -8.49 6.22
N PRO A 145 -17.31 -7.41 5.81
CA PRO A 145 -18.76 -7.45 5.64
C PRO A 145 -19.13 -8.39 4.47
N PRO A 146 -20.30 -9.05 4.51
CA PRO A 146 -20.72 -10.01 3.47
C PRO A 146 -20.64 -9.46 2.04
N LYS A 147 -20.95 -8.18 1.85
CA LYS A 147 -20.86 -7.49 0.55
C LYS A 147 -19.42 -7.45 0.00
N SER A 148 -18.43 -7.21 0.87
CA SER A 148 -17.02 -7.21 0.47
C SER A 148 -16.51 -8.61 0.18
N LEU A 149 -16.96 -9.61 0.94
CA LEU A 149 -16.64 -11.01 0.67
C LEU A 149 -17.14 -11.43 -0.70
N LEU A 150 -18.40 -11.16 -1.06
CA LEU A 150 -18.89 -11.53 -2.38
C LEU A 150 -18.14 -10.85 -3.53
N ARG A 151 -17.85 -9.56 -3.37
CA ARG A 151 -17.27 -8.76 -4.44
C ARG A 151 -15.78 -9.02 -4.62
N TYR A 152 -15.06 -9.13 -3.51
CA TYR A 152 -13.60 -9.11 -3.52
C TYR A 152 -12.96 -10.40 -3.06
N ALA A 153 -13.67 -11.37 -2.46
CA ALA A 153 -13.01 -12.58 -1.94
C ALA A 153 -12.13 -13.25 -2.99
N LEU A 154 -12.54 -13.21 -4.26
CA LEU A 154 -11.77 -13.74 -5.39
C LEU A 154 -10.50 -12.94 -5.75
N LEU A 155 -10.23 -11.83 -5.08
CA LEU A 155 -9.09 -10.93 -5.28
C LEU A 155 -8.26 -10.75 -4.00
N LEU A 156 -8.74 -11.25 -2.84
CA LEU A 156 -8.06 -11.12 -1.55
C LEU A 156 -6.90 -12.12 -1.44
N ASP A 157 -5.73 -11.66 -0.99
CA ASP A 157 -4.72 -12.55 -0.41
C ASP A 157 -5.15 -12.89 1.03
N ILE A 158 -5.56 -14.14 1.23
CA ILE A 158 -5.94 -14.65 2.54
C ILE A 158 -4.73 -15.35 3.15
N VAL A 159 -4.29 -14.88 4.31
CA VAL A 159 -3.16 -15.47 5.03
C VAL A 159 -3.62 -16.11 6.34
N LYS A 160 -2.83 -17.07 6.83
CA LYS A 160 -3.02 -17.66 8.16
C LYS A 160 -1.99 -17.07 9.13
N PRO A 161 -2.24 -17.11 10.45
CA PRO A 161 -1.26 -16.65 11.43
C PRO A 161 0.08 -17.40 11.34
N THR A 162 0.06 -18.63 10.82
CA THR A 162 1.27 -19.45 10.59
C THR A 162 2.01 -19.15 9.28
N CYS A 163 1.45 -18.34 8.39
CA CYS A 163 2.15 -17.91 7.18
C CYS A 163 3.36 -17.05 7.56
N ARG A 164 4.38 -17.05 6.70
CA ARG A 164 5.62 -16.26 6.82
C ARG A 164 5.75 -15.22 5.71
N ARG A 165 4.65 -14.97 5.03
CA ARG A 165 4.53 -14.01 3.94
C ARG A 165 3.26 -13.19 4.10
N SER A 166 3.29 -11.97 3.61
CA SER A 166 2.07 -11.23 3.30
C SER A 166 2.34 -10.32 2.11
N VAL A 167 1.71 -10.58 0.96
CA VAL A 167 1.96 -9.77 -0.25
C VAL A 167 1.07 -8.54 -0.31
N CYS A 168 1.42 -7.61 -1.18
CA CYS A 168 0.44 -6.76 -1.86
C CYS A 168 -0.24 -7.63 -2.94
N PHE A 169 -1.44 -8.15 -2.64
CA PHE A 169 -2.35 -8.89 -3.54
C PHE A 169 -1.81 -10.08 -4.36
N THR A 170 -2.15 -11.31 -3.97
CA THR A 170 -2.46 -12.43 -4.88
C THR A 170 -3.39 -13.44 -4.17
N LYS A 171 -4.49 -13.84 -4.81
CA LYS A 171 -5.56 -14.74 -4.30
C LYS A 171 -5.08 -16.20 -4.12
N ILE A 172 -5.70 -16.99 -3.23
CA ILE A 172 -5.43 -18.44 -3.00
C ILE A 172 -6.54 -19.35 -3.57
N GLU A 173 -6.24 -20.24 -4.53
CA GLU A 173 -7.25 -21.05 -5.24
C GLU A 173 -8.01 -22.13 -4.44
N ASN A 174 -7.41 -22.77 -3.43
CA ASN A 174 -7.98 -24.03 -2.89
C ASN A 174 -9.36 -23.87 -2.23
N ILE A 175 -9.64 -22.72 -1.62
CA ILE A 175 -10.97 -22.44 -1.05
C ILE A 175 -11.96 -22.08 -2.17
N TYR A 176 -11.52 -21.33 -3.19
CA TYR A 176 -12.40 -20.79 -4.22
C TYR A 176 -12.82 -21.79 -5.29
N LYS A 177 -12.02 -22.83 -5.57
CA LYS A 177 -12.47 -23.94 -6.43
C LYS A 177 -13.75 -24.57 -5.91
N SER A 178 -13.93 -24.63 -4.58
CA SER A 178 -15.17 -25.14 -3.96
C SER A 178 -16.34 -24.14 -3.99
N LEU A 179 -16.10 -22.89 -4.42
CA LEU A 179 -17.07 -21.80 -4.43
C LEU A 179 -17.59 -21.46 -5.84
N THR A 180 -16.96 -21.95 -6.92
CA THR A 180 -17.32 -21.58 -8.30
C THR A 180 -18.72 -22.04 -8.71
N ASN A 181 -19.13 -23.25 -8.29
CA ASN A 181 -20.39 -23.89 -8.69
C ASN A 181 -21.55 -23.69 -7.70
N LEU A 182 -21.36 -22.87 -6.68
CA LEU A 182 -22.37 -22.65 -5.63
C LEU A 182 -23.28 -21.45 -5.94
N SER A 183 -24.47 -21.43 -5.34
CA SER A 183 -25.32 -20.24 -5.29
C SER A 183 -24.65 -19.11 -4.50
N GLN A 184 -25.12 -17.86 -4.66
CA GLN A 184 -24.58 -16.71 -3.91
C GLN A 184 -24.72 -16.89 -2.40
N GLU A 185 -25.83 -17.43 -1.92
CA GLU A 185 -26.09 -17.68 -0.49
C GLU A 185 -25.11 -18.70 0.10
N GLU A 186 -24.83 -19.78 -0.63
CA GLU A 186 -23.87 -20.80 -0.23
C GLU A 186 -22.43 -20.25 -0.23
N LYS A 187 -22.08 -19.38 -1.19
CA LYS A 187 -20.78 -18.69 -1.22
C LYS A 187 -20.59 -17.80 0.00
N ILE A 188 -21.58 -16.95 0.31
CA ILE A 188 -21.55 -16.10 1.51
C ILE A 188 -21.37 -16.96 2.75
N THR A 189 -22.18 -18.00 2.89
CA THR A 189 -22.17 -18.87 4.08
C THR A 189 -20.79 -19.49 4.29
N LYS A 190 -20.20 -20.07 3.24
CA LYS A 190 -18.84 -20.62 3.31
C LYS A 190 -17.77 -19.57 3.58
N LEU A 191 -17.89 -18.37 3.01
CA LEU A 191 -16.93 -17.28 3.23
C LEU A 191 -17.03 -16.71 4.65
N LEU A 192 -18.23 -16.62 5.22
CA LEU A 192 -18.44 -16.19 6.60
C LEU A 192 -17.87 -17.21 7.60
N MET A 193 -17.92 -18.51 7.29
CA MET A 193 -17.30 -19.55 8.12
C MET A 193 -15.77 -19.42 8.23
N LEU A 194 -15.12 -18.73 7.29
CA LEU A 194 -13.68 -18.47 7.34
C LEU A 194 -13.32 -17.40 8.37
N LYS A 195 -14.30 -16.63 8.88
CA LYS A 195 -14.09 -15.53 9.83
C LYS A 195 -12.97 -14.59 9.40
N LEU A 196 -13.03 -14.14 8.16
CA LEU A 196 -12.02 -13.28 7.56
C LEU A 196 -12.06 -11.88 8.18
N ARG A 197 -10.90 -11.35 8.58
CA ARG A 197 -10.75 -9.99 9.11
C ARG A 197 -9.62 -9.22 8.45
N TYR A 198 -9.73 -7.90 8.41
CA TYR A 198 -8.59 -7.04 8.10
C TYR A 198 -7.55 -7.11 9.23
N PHE A 199 -6.30 -6.84 8.89
CA PHE A 199 -5.30 -6.47 9.90
C PHE A 199 -5.69 -5.13 10.52
N THR A 200 -5.43 -4.95 11.82
CA THR A 200 -5.58 -3.66 12.46
C THR A 200 -4.51 -2.69 11.95
N PRO A 201 -4.72 -1.36 12.08
CA PRO A 201 -3.65 -0.41 11.81
C PRO A 201 -2.36 -0.72 12.57
N LYS A 202 -2.46 -1.19 13.82
CA LYS A 202 -1.29 -1.54 14.64
C LYS A 202 -0.57 -2.79 14.14
N GLU A 203 -1.30 -3.84 13.77
CA GLU A 203 -0.69 -5.03 13.18
C GLU A 203 0.00 -4.73 11.84
N ILE A 204 -0.55 -3.82 11.03
CA ILE A 204 0.11 -3.33 9.82
C ILE A 204 1.40 -2.59 10.18
N ALA A 205 1.38 -1.73 11.19
CA ALA A 205 2.58 -1.03 11.65
C ALA A 205 3.67 -2.00 12.14
N ASN A 206 3.28 -3.03 12.90
CA ASN A 206 4.18 -4.09 13.35
C ASN A 206 4.81 -4.84 12.15
N LEU A 207 4.00 -5.21 11.15
CA LEU A 207 4.46 -5.87 9.93
C LEU A 207 5.42 -4.99 9.09
N LEU A 208 5.28 -3.67 9.17
CA LEU A 208 6.14 -2.71 8.50
C LEU A 208 7.41 -2.36 9.31
N GLY A 209 7.57 -2.95 10.50
CA GLY A 209 8.74 -2.74 11.36
C GLY A 209 8.74 -1.40 12.10
N PHE A 210 7.58 -0.74 12.24
CA PHE A 210 7.47 0.45 13.07
C PHE A 210 7.60 0.10 14.56
N PRO A 211 8.15 1.00 15.38
CA PRO A 211 8.30 0.74 16.81
C PRO A 211 6.95 0.70 17.55
N PRO A 212 6.88 0.11 18.75
CA PRO A 212 5.64 -0.02 19.54
C PRO A 212 4.94 1.30 19.83
N GLU A 213 5.68 2.40 19.98
CA GLU A 213 5.15 3.75 20.19
C GLU A 213 4.62 4.43 18.92
N PHE A 214 4.86 3.88 17.73
CA PHE A 214 4.32 4.44 16.49
C PHE A 214 2.80 4.31 16.50
N GLY A 215 2.14 5.46 16.40
CA GLY A 215 0.69 5.56 16.45
C GLY A 215 0.09 5.54 15.05
N MET A 216 -0.81 4.59 14.83
CA MET A 216 -1.80 4.66 13.76
C MET A 216 -3.15 4.86 14.44
N TRP A 217 -3.91 5.90 14.10
CA TRP A 217 -5.21 6.11 14.74
C TRP A 217 -6.21 4.99 14.40
N ASP A 218 -7.15 4.74 15.30
CA ASP A 218 -8.21 3.74 15.13
C ASP A 218 -9.24 4.10 14.04
N THR A 219 -9.33 5.37 13.66
CA THR A 219 -10.27 5.89 12.64
C THR A 219 -9.84 5.69 11.18
N CYS A 220 -8.70 5.04 10.92
CA CYS A 220 -8.18 4.82 9.57
C CYS A 220 -8.99 3.67 9.00
N ARG A 221 -10.09 3.98 8.29
CA ARG A 221 -10.78 2.94 7.51
C ARG A 221 -9.71 2.27 6.64
N PRO A 222 -9.56 0.94 6.67
CA PRO A 222 -8.60 0.25 5.83
C PRO A 222 -8.91 0.64 4.38
N GLN A 223 -8.01 1.43 3.77
CA GLN A 223 -8.16 1.78 2.37
C GLN A 223 -8.05 0.50 1.54
N PRO A 224 -8.74 0.40 0.39
CA PRO A 224 -8.72 -0.79 -0.44
C PRO A 224 -7.32 -1.32 -0.78
N SER A 225 -6.31 -0.45 -0.80
CA SER A 225 -4.90 -0.77 -1.04
C SER A 225 -4.20 -1.51 0.11
N PHE A 226 -4.75 -1.50 1.33
CA PHE A 226 -4.20 -2.16 2.53
C PHE A 226 -5.03 -3.37 2.96
N ILE A 227 -5.87 -3.92 2.08
CA ILE A 227 -6.67 -5.09 2.39
C ILE A 227 -5.78 -6.33 2.36
N LYS A 228 -5.14 -6.60 3.50
CA LYS A 228 -4.67 -7.93 3.88
C LYS A 228 -5.71 -8.54 4.81
N VAL A 229 -5.98 -9.83 4.62
CA VAL A 229 -7.03 -10.50 5.37
C VAL A 229 -6.47 -11.75 6.01
N SER A 230 -6.56 -11.79 7.34
CA SER A 230 -6.15 -12.96 8.11
C SER A 230 -7.36 -13.84 8.40
N ARG A 231 -7.12 -15.16 8.36
CA ARG A 231 -8.03 -16.17 8.92
C ARG A 231 -7.71 -16.34 10.40
N ILE A 232 -8.70 -16.37 11.27
CA ILE A 232 -8.49 -16.45 12.72
C ILE A 232 -7.90 -17.81 13.13
N HIS A 233 -8.27 -18.91 12.44
CA HIS A 233 -7.84 -20.29 12.71
C HIS A 233 -7.47 -21.02 11.42
#